data_AF-A0A355T398-F1
#
_entry.id   AF-A0A355T398-F1
#
_cell.length_a   1.000
_cell.length_b   1.000
_cell.length_c   1.000
_cell.angle_alpha   90.00
_cell.angle_beta   90.00
_cell.angle_gamma   90.00
#
_symmetry.space_group_name_H-M   'P 1'
#
loop_
_entity.id
_entity.type
_entity.pdbx_description
1 polymer ?
#
loop_
_entity_poly.entity_id
_entity_poly.type
_entity_poly.pdbx_seq_one_letter_code
_entity_poly.pdbx_strand_id
1 'polypeptide(L)' 'LKDLMVSLGVTNLDCRQDGTKLNAGDRASYLFNSSIAGIEDADALLIIGSNPRTEAP' A
#
# COMPACT_ATOMS: atom_id res chain seq x y z
N LEU A 1 12.73 -6.74 -12.97
CA LEU A 1 12.37 -5.54 -13.77
C LEU A 1 13.05 -4.28 -13.24
N LYS A 2 12.86 -3.92 -11.95
CA LYS A 2 13.50 -2.76 -11.33
C LYS A 2 15.00 -2.65 -11.65
N ASP A 3 15.76 -3.71 -11.38
CA ASP A 3 17.22 -3.69 -11.56
C ASP A 3 17.62 -3.55 -13.04
N LEU A 4 16.85 -4.14 -13.96
CA LEU A 4 17.05 -3.96 -15.40
C LEU A 4 16.82 -2.50 -15.81
N MET A 5 15.73 -1.88 -15.34
CA MET A 5 15.42 -0.49 -15.66
C MET A 5 16.46 0.48 -15.08
N VAL A 6 16.94 0.20 -13.86
CA VAL A 6 18.06 0.94 -13.25
C VAL A 6 19.33 0.78 -14.09
N SER A 7 19.64 -0.43 -14.58
CA SER A 7 20.81 -0.66 -15.44
C SER A 7 20.74 0.09 -16.78
N LEU A 8 19.53 0.41 -17.26
CA LEU A 8 19.27 1.20 -18.46
C LEU A 8 19.20 2.72 -18.18
N GLY A 9 19.44 3.17 -16.93
CA GLY A 9 19.41 4.58 -16.55
C GLY A 9 18.02 5.18 -16.34
N VAL A 10 16.97 4.36 -16.23
CA VAL A 10 15.60 4.83 -16.01
C VAL A 10 15.40 5.21 -14.54
N THR A 11 15.07 6.48 -14.28
CA THR A 11 14.80 7.01 -12.93
C THR A 11 13.31 7.03 -12.57
N ASN A 12 12.43 6.96 -13.57
CA ASN A 12 10.98 7.14 -13.42
C ASN A 12 10.28 5.80 -13.24
N LEU A 13 10.60 5.11 -12.15
CA LEU A 13 9.94 3.85 -11.78
C LEU A 13 8.79 4.13 -10.81
N ASP A 14 7.58 3.74 -11.20
CA ASP A 14 6.38 3.88 -10.40
C ASP A 14 5.49 2.64 -10.56
N CYS A 15 4.88 2.18 -9.48
CA CYS A 15 3.95 1.06 -9.47
C CYS A 15 2.54 1.45 -9.01
N ARG A 16 2.31 2.73 -8.71
CA ARG A 16 1.02 3.24 -8.25
C ARG A 16 0.01 3.27 -9.40
N GLN A 17 -1.21 2.82 -9.14
CA GLN A 17 -2.26 2.78 -10.16
C GLN A 17 -2.86 4.16 -10.44
N ASP A 18 -2.90 5.05 -9.44
CA ASP A 18 -3.61 6.33 -9.48
C ASP A 18 -2.72 7.53 -9.10
N GLY A 19 -1.41 7.31 -8.98
CA GLY A 19 -0.45 8.35 -8.57
C GLY A 19 -0.52 8.73 -7.08
N THR A 20 -1.17 7.93 -6.22
CA THR A 20 -1.27 8.16 -4.77
C THR A 20 0.06 8.57 -4.14
N LYS A 21 0.07 9.66 -3.35
CA LYS A 21 1.31 10.12 -2.71
C LYS A 21 1.66 9.21 -1.52
N LEU A 22 2.55 8.25 -1.75
CA LEU A 22 3.07 7.36 -0.70
C LEU A 22 4.34 7.95 -0.09
N ASN A 23 4.47 7.86 1.23
CA ASN A 23 5.74 8.13 1.91
C ASN A 23 6.62 6.88 1.83
N ALA A 24 7.65 6.91 0.98
CA ALA A 24 8.56 5.78 0.80
C ALA A 24 9.52 5.55 1.99
N GLY A 25 9.64 6.52 2.90
CA GLY A 25 10.56 6.45 4.05
C GLY A 25 10.03 5.66 5.24
N ASP A 26 8.72 5.54 5.38
CA ASP A 26 8.08 4.79 6.47
C ASP A 26 7.10 3.75 5.93
N ARG A 27 7.37 2.48 6.22
CA ARG A 27 6.50 1.37 5.80
C ARG A 27 5.14 1.43 6.46
N ALA A 28 5.05 1.99 7.67
CA ALA A 28 3.79 2.06 8.40
C ALA A 28 2.76 2.95 7.70
N SER A 29 3.18 3.85 6.81
CA SER A 29 2.25 4.78 6.13
C SER A 29 1.42 4.14 5.01
N TYR A 30 1.75 2.93 4.56
CA TYR A 30 1.08 2.27 3.42
C TYR A 30 0.81 0.79 3.65
N LEU A 31 0.98 0.31 4.88
CA LEU A 31 0.67 -1.06 5.27
C LEU A 31 -0.55 -1.09 6.18
N PHE A 32 -1.21 -2.24 6.19
CA PHE A 32 -2.18 -2.57 7.22
C PHE A 32 -1.46 -3.04 8.48
N ASN A 33 -1.07 -2.09 9.33
CA ASN A 33 -0.16 -2.34 10.46
C ASN A 33 -0.70 -3.32 11.51
N SER A 34 -2.02 -3.36 11.71
CA SER A 34 -2.65 -4.29 12.66
C SER A 34 -2.65 -5.74 12.19
N SER A 35 -2.24 -6.00 10.94
CA SER A 35 -2.35 -7.28 10.23
C SER A 35 -3.80 -7.72 10.02
N ILE A 36 -4.02 -8.59 9.03
CA ILE A 36 -5.36 -9.13 8.74
C ILE A 36 -5.90 -9.91 9.95
N ALA A 37 -5.05 -10.72 10.60
CA ALA A 37 -5.45 -11.48 11.78
C ALA A 37 -5.85 -10.59 12.97
N GLY A 38 -5.26 -9.40 13.10
CA GLY A 38 -5.61 -8.46 14.17
C GLY A 38 -6.99 -7.83 14.04
N ILE A 39 -7.72 -8.07 12.93
CA ILE A 39 -9.13 -7.69 12.81
C ILE A 39 -9.99 -8.48 13.81
N GLU A 40 -9.65 -9.74 14.09
CA GLU A 40 -10.39 -10.59 15.01
C GLU A 40 -10.34 -10.10 16.46
N ASP A 41 -9.29 -9.34 16.81
CA ASP A 41 -9.09 -8.75 18.13
C ASP A 41 -9.66 -7.32 18.24
N ALA A 42 -10.23 -6.76 17.17
CA ALA A 42 -10.66 -5.37 17.13
C ALA A 42 -12.10 -5.17 17.63
N ASP A 43 -12.28 -4.29 18.62
CA ASP A 43 -13.61 -3.97 19.17
C ASP A 43 -14.45 -3.08 18.23
N ALA A 44 -13.78 -2.30 17.39
CA ALA A 44 -14.40 -1.35 16.47
C ALA A 44 -13.51 -1.08 15.25
N LEU A 45 -14.15 -0.75 14.13
CA LEU A 45 -13.49 -0.41 12.88
C LEU A 45 -13.99 0.95 12.36
N LEU A 46 -13.06 1.79 11.90
CA LEU A 46 -13.35 3.01 11.14
C LEU A 46 -12.78 2.84 9.73
N ILE A 47 -13.66 2.83 8.73
CA ILE A 47 -13.30 2.70 7.31
C ILE A 47 -13.41 4.07 6.66
N ILE A 48 -12.30 4.62 6.17
CA ILE A 48 -12.23 5.95 5.54
C ILE A 48 -11.94 5.76 4.06
N GLY A 49 -12.89 6.14 3.19
CA GLY A 49 -12.67 6.20 1.74
C GLY A 49 -12.36 4.86 1.05
N SER A 50 -12.66 3.73 1.70
CA SER A 50 -12.43 2.37 1.18
C SER A 50 -13.71 1.55 1.19
N ASN A 51 -13.84 0.64 0.22
CA ASN A 51 -14.81 -0.44 0.21
C ASN A 51 -14.10 -1.80 0.22
N PRO A 52 -13.76 -2.35 1.41
CA PRO A 52 -13.00 -3.59 1.53
C PRO A 52 -13.64 -4.78 0.81
N ARG A 53 -14.98 -4.85 0.74
CA ARG A 53 -15.70 -5.92 0.04
C ARG A 53 -15.36 -6.00 -1.45
N THR A 54 -14.99 -4.90 -2.09
CA THR A 54 -14.64 -4.85 -3.51
C THR A 54 -13.12 -4.79 -3.71
N GLU A 55 -12.41 -4.07 -2.85
CA GLU A 55 -10.97 -3.80 -2.99
C GLU A 55 -10.09 -4.94 -2.47
N ALA A 56 -10.52 -5.62 -1.40
CA ALA A 56 -9.77 -6.69 -0.72
C ALA A 56 -10.73 -7.74 -0.10
N PRO A 57 -11.41 -8.55 -0.94
CA PRO A 57 -12.39 -9.54 -0.50
C PRO A 57 -11.78 -10.75 0.20
#